data_AF-A0A7I8WAH5-F1
#
_entry.id   AF-A0A7I8WAH5-F1
#
_cell.length_a   1.000
_cell.length_b   1.000
_cell.length_c   1.000
_cell.angle_alpha   90.00
_cell.angle_beta   90.00
_cell.angle_gamma   90.00
#
_symmetry.space_group_name_H-M   'P 1'
#
loop_
_entity.id
_entity.type
_entity.pdbx_description
1 polymer ?
#
loop_
_entity_poly.entity_id
_entity_poly.type
_entity_poly.pdbx_seq_one_letter_code
_entity_poly.pdbx_strand_id
1 'polypeptide(L)'
;MERLLASVAISIGTVVQPRNDDDIMARLSHRYTTFLLALCSIVVTTKHYVGEPINCWVPAQFTDNHEDYANKVCWVSNTYYIPFKQRIPNVDAPREMIGYYQWVPLIMLLQAAAYYLPVMIWRWLSFGSGIDCHDIIYTAKSLQNVCYEQDREKTMRYLTGQIGR
;
A
#
# COMPACT_ATOMS: atom_id res chain seq x y z
N MET A 1 13.99 18.24 14.66
CA MET A 1 13.47 16.95 14.17
C MET A 1 11.95 16.90 14.26
N GLU A 2 11.35 17.23 15.40
CA GLU A 2 9.88 17.29 15.58
C GLU A 2 9.15 18.24 14.60
N ARG A 3 9.75 19.40 14.29
CA ARG A 3 9.18 20.33 13.28
C ARG A 3 9.13 19.73 11.87
N LEU A 4 10.11 18.91 11.49
CA LEU A 4 10.11 18.21 10.19
C LEU A 4 9.07 17.09 10.18
N LEU A 5 8.95 16.35 11.28
CA LEU A 5 7.93 15.30 11.42
C LEU A 5 6.51 15.90 11.41
N ALA A 6 6.30 17.05 12.05
CA ALA A 6 5.01 17.75 12.00
C ALA A 6 4.68 18.23 10.59
N SER A 7 5.64 18.83 9.87
CA SER A 7 5.44 19.25 8.48
C SER A 7 5.16 18.07 7.55
N VAL A 8 5.84 16.94 7.75
CA VAL A 8 5.59 15.70 6.99
C VAL A 8 4.23 15.11 7.33
N ALA A 9 3.84 15.06 8.61
CA ALA A 9 2.54 14.54 9.03
C ALA A 9 1.36 15.41 8.55
N ILE A 10 1.52 16.73 8.58
CA ILE A 10 0.53 17.67 8.04
C ILE A 10 0.43 17.50 6.51
N SER A 11 1.56 17.34 5.82
CA SER A 11 1.58 17.10 4.38
C SER A 11 0.96 15.73 4.01
N ILE A 12 1.18 14.70 4.82
CA ILE A 12 0.50 13.40 4.65
C ILE A 12 -1.01 13.56 4.90
N GLY A 13 -1.43 14.31 5.92
CA GLY A 13 -2.84 14.56 6.23
C GLY A 13 -3.59 15.33 5.14
N THR A 14 -2.94 16.34 4.53
CA THR A 14 -3.52 17.08 3.40
C THR A 14 -3.55 16.26 2.12
N VAL A 15 -2.57 15.37 1.90
CA VAL A 15 -2.60 14.40 0.80
C VAL A 15 -3.72 13.37 1.05
N VAL A 16 -4.01 12.93 2.27
CA VAL A 16 -5.05 11.91 2.51
C VAL A 16 -6.49 12.46 2.38
N GLN A 17 -6.68 13.78 2.31
CA GLN A 17 -8.01 14.37 2.09
C GLN A 17 -8.63 13.87 0.77
N PRO A 18 -9.86 13.34 0.78
CA PRO A 18 -10.51 12.86 -0.43
C PRO A 18 -10.90 14.05 -1.32
N ARG A 19 -10.07 14.37 -2.32
CA ARG A 19 -10.44 15.24 -3.44
C ARG A 19 -11.29 14.45 -4.43
N ASN A 20 -12.39 15.03 -4.88
CA ASN A 20 -13.33 14.38 -5.81
C ASN A 20 -13.08 14.76 -7.28
N ASP A 21 -11.81 15.04 -7.60
CA ASP A 21 -11.38 15.44 -8.94
C ASP A 21 -10.86 14.27 -9.76
N ASP A 22 -10.78 13.09 -9.13
CA ASP A 22 -10.12 11.92 -9.67
C ASP A 22 -11.11 11.00 -10.43
N ASP A 23 -10.65 10.50 -11.56
CA ASP A 23 -11.36 9.47 -12.32
C ASP A 23 -11.63 8.20 -11.50
N ILE A 24 -12.61 7.41 -11.94
CA ILE A 24 -12.93 6.11 -11.30
C ILE A 24 -11.70 5.20 -11.25
N MET A 25 -10.91 5.16 -12.33
CA MET A 25 -9.72 4.31 -12.43
C MET A 25 -8.63 4.75 -11.45
N ALA A 26 -8.43 6.06 -11.30
CA ALA A 26 -7.50 6.59 -10.30
C ALA A 26 -7.95 6.18 -8.89
N ARG A 27 -9.23 6.38 -8.55
CA ARG A 27 -9.80 5.99 -7.25
C ARG A 27 -9.65 4.50 -6.96
N LEU A 28 -9.92 3.63 -7.95
CA LEU A 28 -9.75 2.18 -7.82
C LEU A 28 -8.32 1.83 -7.37
N SER A 29 -7.32 2.39 -8.04
CA SER A 29 -5.92 2.11 -7.79
C SER A 29 -5.42 2.68 -6.45
N HIS A 30 -5.36 4.00 -6.31
CA HIS A 30 -4.64 4.63 -5.19
C HIS A 30 -5.39 4.53 -3.86
N ARG A 31 -6.72 4.39 -3.88
CA ARG A 31 -7.57 4.37 -2.69
C ARG A 31 -8.02 2.96 -2.34
N TYR A 32 -8.70 2.27 -3.25
CA TYR A 32 -9.27 0.96 -2.94
C TYR A 32 -8.21 -0.15 -2.90
N THR A 33 -7.36 -0.26 -3.93
CA THR A 33 -6.30 -1.28 -3.97
C THR A 33 -5.28 -1.08 -2.85
N THR A 34 -4.82 0.14 -2.63
CA THR A 34 -3.92 0.48 -1.50
C THR A 34 -4.53 0.09 -0.15
N PHE A 35 -5.79 0.43 0.10
CA PHE A 35 -6.49 0.08 1.35
C PHE A 35 -6.62 -1.44 1.52
N LEU A 36 -7.01 -2.15 0.46
CA LEU A 36 -7.13 -3.61 0.49
C LEU A 36 -5.78 -4.28 0.79
N LEU A 37 -4.72 -3.87 0.11
CA LEU A 37 -3.37 -4.41 0.32
C LEU A 37 -2.84 -4.10 1.73
N ALA A 38 -3.10 -2.90 2.25
CA ALA A 38 -2.74 -2.54 3.61
C ALA A 38 -3.47 -3.41 4.64
N LEU A 39 -4.77 -3.64 4.45
CA LEU A 39 -5.57 -4.53 5.31
C LEU A 39 -5.05 -5.96 5.27
N CYS A 40 -4.79 -6.50 4.07
CA CYS A 40 -4.22 -7.83 3.91
C CYS A 40 -2.84 -7.94 4.57
N SER A 41 -1.98 -6.93 4.41
CA SER A 41 -0.66 -6.88 5.06
C SER A 41 -0.78 -6.92 6.59
N ILE A 42 -1.74 -6.19 7.18
CA ILE A 42 -2.01 -6.23 8.62
C ILE A 42 -2.43 -7.64 9.05
N VAL A 43 -3.38 -8.26 8.35
CA VAL A 43 -3.89 -9.61 8.68
C VAL A 43 -2.77 -10.65 8.64
N VAL A 44 -1.95 -10.65 7.57
CA VAL A 44 -0.82 -11.58 7.44
C VAL A 44 0.22 -11.33 8.54
N THR A 45 0.52 -10.06 8.82
CA THR A 45 1.46 -9.69 9.89
C THR A 45 0.96 -10.18 11.25
N THR A 46 -0.34 -10.05 11.55
CA THR A 46 -0.92 -10.60 12.79
C THR A 46 -0.68 -12.10 12.90
N LYS A 47 -0.85 -12.85 11.80
CA LYS A 47 -0.57 -14.29 11.80
C LYS A 47 0.90 -14.62 12.00
N HIS A 48 1.81 -13.82 11.46
CA HIS A 48 3.25 -14.04 11.57
C HIS A 48 3.84 -13.72 12.95
N TYR A 49 3.32 -12.70 13.64
CA TYR A 49 3.88 -12.22 14.92
C TYR A 49 3.09 -12.66 16.16
N VAL A 50 1.77 -12.77 16.06
CA VAL A 50 0.89 -13.11 17.20
C VAL A 50 0.46 -14.58 17.16
N GLY A 51 0.47 -15.19 15.98
CA GLY A 51 0.17 -16.60 15.81
C GLY A 51 1.42 -17.47 15.63
N GLU A 52 1.17 -18.75 15.42
CA GLU A 52 2.18 -19.74 15.02
C GLU A 52 2.27 -19.77 13.49
N PRO A 53 3.37 -19.31 12.86
CA PRO A 53 3.48 -19.29 11.40
C PRO A 53 3.72 -20.69 10.81
N ILE A 54 4.29 -21.60 11.60
CA ILE A 54 4.58 -22.99 11.22
C ILE A 54 4.61 -23.87 12.48
N ASN A 55 4.07 -25.09 12.37
CA ASN A 55 4.15 -26.12 13.40
C ASN A 55 4.97 -27.29 12.88
N CYS A 56 6.09 -27.55 13.53
CA CYS A 56 7.01 -28.61 13.20
C CYS A 56 6.61 -29.92 13.90
N TRP A 57 6.79 -31.05 13.21
CA TRP A 57 6.64 -32.36 13.84
C TRP A 57 7.88 -32.67 14.67
N VAL A 58 7.76 -32.52 15.99
CA VAL A 58 8.86 -32.61 16.96
C VAL A 58 8.78 -33.93 17.76
N PRO A 59 9.89 -34.50 18.25
CA PRO A 59 9.87 -35.72 19.06
C PRO A 59 9.07 -35.57 20.36
N ALA A 60 8.43 -36.66 20.80
CA ALA A 60 7.52 -36.66 21.96
C ALA A 60 8.18 -36.34 23.32
N GLN A 61 9.51 -36.39 23.41
CA GLN A 61 10.25 -36.02 24.63
C GLN A 61 10.47 -34.51 24.80
N PHE A 62 10.08 -33.69 23.82
CA PHE A 62 10.22 -32.23 23.92
C PHE A 62 9.13 -31.67 24.84
N THR A 63 9.51 -30.69 25.64
CA THR A 63 8.55 -29.86 26.41
C THR A 63 8.02 -28.74 25.52
N ASP A 64 6.90 -28.13 25.91
CA ASP A 64 6.25 -27.04 25.16
C ASP A 64 7.24 -25.91 24.77
N ASN A 65 8.13 -25.52 25.68
CA ASN A 65 9.16 -24.50 25.40
C ASN A 65 10.16 -24.92 24.31
N HIS A 66 10.49 -26.21 24.24
CA HIS A 66 11.39 -26.74 23.20
C HIS A 66 10.67 -26.85 21.85
N GLU A 67 9.36 -27.15 21.86
CA GLU A 67 8.52 -27.13 20.66
C GLU A 67 8.43 -25.71 20.07
N ASP A 68 8.14 -24.71 20.90
CA ASP A 68 8.13 -23.30 20.51
C ASP A 68 9.47 -22.84 19.92
N TYR A 69 10.57 -23.29 20.53
CA TYR A 69 11.91 -23.00 20.01
C TYR A 69 12.14 -23.67 18.66
N ALA A 70 11.77 -24.95 18.52
CA ALA A 70 11.89 -25.69 17.27
C ALA A 70 11.06 -25.03 16.15
N ASN A 71 9.83 -24.61 16.43
CA ASN A 71 8.96 -23.90 15.49
C ASN A 71 9.59 -22.58 15.01
N LYS A 72 10.17 -21.80 15.92
CA LYS A 72 10.89 -20.56 15.58
C LYS A 72 12.14 -20.82 14.73
N VAL A 73 12.92 -21.85 15.07
CA VAL A 73 14.10 -22.25 14.29
C VAL A 73 13.70 -22.74 12.90
N CYS A 74 12.65 -23.56 12.80
CA CYS A 74 12.07 -24.01 11.53
C CYS A 74 11.58 -22.83 10.66
N TRP A 75 11.04 -21.78 11.28
CA TRP A 75 10.51 -20.62 10.55
C TRP A 75 11.61 -19.71 10.00
N VAL A 76 12.64 -19.43 10.80
CA VAL A 76 13.75 -18.55 10.39
C VAL A 76 14.69 -19.28 9.42
N SER A 77 14.87 -20.58 9.62
CA SER A 77 15.63 -21.42 8.69
C SER A 77 14.80 -21.68 7.44
N ASN A 78 15.37 -21.54 6.24
CA ASN A 78 14.62 -21.86 5.03
C ASN A 78 14.23 -23.35 5.02
N THR A 79 13.04 -23.64 4.51
CA THR A 79 12.51 -25.02 4.41
C THR A 79 12.59 -25.50 2.97
N TYR A 80 12.38 -26.79 2.71
CA TYR A 80 12.34 -27.32 1.35
C TYR A 80 11.34 -28.47 1.29
N TYR A 81 10.78 -28.71 0.11
CA TYR A 81 9.79 -29.77 -0.10
C TYR A 81 10.45 -31.05 -0.61
N ILE A 82 10.03 -32.20 -0.08
CA ILE A 82 10.43 -33.53 -0.57
C ILE A 82 9.16 -34.34 -0.88
N PRO A 83 9.07 -35.00 -2.04
CA PRO A 83 8.01 -35.96 -2.30
C PRO A 83 8.07 -37.17 -1.35
N PHE A 84 6.93 -37.59 -0.79
CA PHE A 84 6.86 -38.70 0.18
C PHE A 84 7.48 -40.04 -0.27
N LYS A 85 7.61 -40.27 -1.59
CA LYS A 85 8.18 -41.51 -2.15
C LYS A 85 9.72 -41.48 -2.27
N GLN A 86 10.34 -40.32 -2.10
CA GLN A 86 11.79 -40.15 -2.24
C GLN A 86 12.47 -40.27 -0.86
N ARG A 87 13.67 -40.86 -0.83
CA ARG A 87 14.49 -40.85 0.39
C ARG A 87 15.03 -39.45 0.63
N ILE A 88 15.12 -39.08 1.91
CA ILE A 88 15.75 -37.81 2.33
C ILE A 88 17.20 -37.82 1.82
N PRO A 89 17.59 -36.85 0.95
CA PRO A 89 18.94 -36.83 0.40
C PRO A 89 19.98 -36.45 1.47
N ASN A 90 21.26 -36.69 1.18
CA ASN A 90 22.38 -36.29 2.05
C ASN A 90 22.49 -34.77 2.17
N VAL A 91 23.12 -34.29 3.24
CA VAL A 91 23.21 -32.86 3.61
C VAL A 91 23.81 -32.00 2.49
N ASP A 92 24.75 -32.56 1.71
CA ASP A 92 25.49 -31.84 0.67
C ASP A 92 24.75 -31.71 -0.66
N ALA A 93 23.58 -32.34 -0.82
CA ALA A 93 22.80 -32.25 -2.05
C ALA A 93 22.22 -30.83 -2.20
N PRO A 94 22.35 -30.18 -3.38
CA PRO A 94 21.72 -28.90 -3.63
C PRO A 94 20.19 -29.05 -3.56
N ARG A 95 19.53 -28.12 -2.85
CA ARG A 95 18.07 -28.13 -2.63
C ARG A 95 17.50 -26.77 -2.95
N GLU A 96 16.31 -26.78 -3.54
CA GLU A 96 15.51 -25.58 -3.70
C GLU A 96 14.85 -25.23 -2.37
N MET A 97 15.34 -24.16 -1.77
CA MET A 97 14.88 -23.66 -0.48
C MET A 97 13.72 -22.68 -0.66
N ILE A 98 12.71 -22.84 0.16
CA ILE A 98 11.49 -22.05 0.23
C ILE A 98 11.66 -21.01 1.35
N GLY A 99 11.89 -19.76 0.98
CA GLY A 99 12.06 -18.63 1.90
C GLY A 99 11.11 -17.46 1.67
N TYR A 100 10.18 -17.54 0.71
CA TYR A 100 9.36 -16.38 0.32
C TYR A 100 8.32 -15.98 1.36
N TYR A 101 7.84 -16.90 2.21
CA TYR A 101 6.80 -16.64 3.21
C TYR A 101 7.17 -15.50 4.17
N GLN A 102 8.45 -15.38 4.52
CA GLN A 102 8.96 -14.35 5.40
C GLN A 102 8.80 -12.94 4.80
N TRP A 103 8.86 -12.82 3.46
CA TRP A 103 8.87 -11.55 2.74
C TRP A 103 7.48 -11.07 2.30
N VAL A 104 6.46 -11.95 2.34
CA VAL A 104 5.10 -11.64 1.88
C VAL A 104 4.52 -10.37 2.51
N PRO A 105 4.56 -10.15 3.85
CA PRO A 105 3.98 -8.94 4.45
C PRO A 105 4.69 -7.67 3.99
N LEU A 106 6.02 -7.73 3.84
CA LEU A 106 6.84 -6.62 3.38
C LEU A 106 6.53 -6.26 1.93
N ILE A 107 6.42 -7.26 1.05
CA ILE A 107 6.09 -7.06 -0.36
C ILE A 107 4.68 -6.48 -0.49
N MET A 108 3.71 -6.95 0.29
CA MET A 108 2.36 -6.37 0.29
C MET A 108 2.36 -4.90 0.71
N LEU A 109 3.15 -4.53 1.72
CA LEU A 109 3.30 -3.14 2.16
C LEU A 109 3.97 -2.28 1.10
N LEU A 110 5.03 -2.80 0.46
CA LEU A 110 5.71 -2.12 -0.64
C LEU A 110 4.79 -1.92 -1.84
N GLN A 111 3.97 -2.93 -2.16
CA GLN A 111 2.99 -2.85 -3.24
C GLN A 111 1.89 -1.82 -2.93
N ALA A 112 1.39 -1.78 -1.69
CA ALA A 112 0.45 -0.76 -1.25
C ALA A 112 1.05 0.66 -1.38
N ALA A 113 2.31 0.84 -0.95
CA ALA A 113 3.03 2.10 -1.13
C ALA A 113 3.17 2.45 -2.63
N ALA A 114 3.55 1.49 -3.47
CA ALA A 114 3.71 1.69 -4.91
C ALA A 114 2.41 2.12 -5.61
N TYR A 115 1.24 1.63 -5.20
CA TYR A 115 -0.04 2.11 -5.72
C TYR A 115 -0.41 3.51 -5.27
N TYR A 116 0.09 3.96 -4.12
CA TYR A 116 -0.13 5.30 -3.60
C TYR A 116 0.85 6.34 -4.16
N LEU A 117 2.08 5.92 -4.51
CA LEU A 117 3.15 6.79 -5.01
C LEU A 117 2.75 7.70 -6.19
N PRO A 118 2.07 7.23 -7.25
CA PRO A 118 1.72 8.07 -8.38
C PRO A 118 0.90 9.30 -7.99
N VAL A 119 -0.06 9.14 -7.07
CA VAL A 119 -0.91 10.23 -6.60
C VAL A 119 -0.16 11.16 -5.66
N MET A 120 0.75 10.62 -4.84
CA MET A 120 1.65 11.45 -4.05
C MET A 120 2.54 12.33 -4.93
N ILE A 121 3.16 11.74 -5.96
CA ILE A 121 4.02 12.45 -6.91
C ILE A 121 3.21 13.51 -7.66
N TRP A 122 2.03 13.16 -8.16
CA TRP A 122 1.13 14.10 -8.83
C TRP A 122 0.80 15.31 -7.96
N ARG A 123 0.40 15.08 -6.70
CA ARG A 123 0.05 16.15 -5.75
C ARG A 123 1.25 17.01 -5.37
N TRP A 124 2.42 16.38 -5.23
CA TRP A 124 3.64 17.09 -4.93
C TRP A 124 4.06 18.02 -6.08
N LEU A 125 3.95 17.55 -7.32
CA LEU A 125 4.21 18.36 -8.52
C LEU A 125 3.14 19.45 -8.72
N SER A 126 1.86 19.13 -8.50
CA SER A 126 0.77 20.09 -8.66
C SER A 126 0.88 21.25 -7.66
N PHE A 127 1.35 20.98 -6.44
CA PHE A 127 1.61 22.03 -5.46
C PHE A 127 2.66 23.04 -5.95
N GLY A 128 3.74 22.57 -6.58
CA GLY A 128 4.77 23.43 -7.15
C GLY A 128 4.32 24.22 -8.39
N SER A 129 3.24 23.78 -9.04
CA SER A 129 2.74 24.35 -10.30
C SER A 129 1.89 25.62 -10.08
N GLY A 130 1.40 25.86 -8.86
CA GLY A 130 0.54 27.02 -8.55
C GLY A 130 -0.88 26.96 -9.16
N ILE A 131 -1.20 25.91 -9.91
CA ILE A 131 -2.49 25.67 -10.55
C ILE A 131 -3.26 24.66 -9.69
N ASP A 132 -4.37 25.09 -9.09
CA ASP A 132 -5.23 24.16 -8.33
C ASP A 132 -6.23 23.48 -9.28
N CYS A 133 -5.91 22.26 -9.72
CA CYS A 133 -6.79 21.45 -10.57
C CYS A 133 -8.19 21.25 -9.95
N HIS A 134 -8.30 21.21 -8.62
CA HIS A 134 -9.58 21.04 -7.93
C HIS A 134 -10.54 22.18 -8.24
N ASP A 135 -10.05 23.41 -8.13
CA ASP A 135 -10.83 24.62 -8.34
C ASP A 135 -11.28 24.76 -9.80
N ILE A 136 -10.39 24.43 -10.74
CA ILE A 136 -10.70 24.41 -12.17
C ILE A 136 -11.81 23.40 -12.49
N ILE A 137 -11.67 22.17 -12.00
CA ILE A 137 -12.64 21.09 -12.24
C ILE A 137 -13.98 21.41 -11.57
N TYR A 138 -13.95 21.90 -10.34
CA TYR A 138 -15.16 22.33 -9.63
C TYR A 138 -15.88 23.46 -10.36
N THR A 139 -15.14 24.49 -10.80
CA THR A 139 -15.67 25.62 -11.55
C THR A 139 -16.22 25.18 -12.90
N ALA A 140 -15.55 24.27 -13.61
CA ALA A 140 -16.01 23.73 -14.88
C ALA A 140 -17.30 22.91 -14.73
N LYS A 141 -17.41 22.13 -13.65
CA LYS A 141 -18.62 21.38 -13.31
C LYS A 141 -19.76 22.31 -12.87
N SER A 142 -19.44 23.36 -12.13
CA SER A 142 -20.39 24.43 -11.77
C SER A 142 -20.96 25.10 -13.02
N LEU A 143 -20.11 25.45 -13.99
CA LEU A 143 -20.49 26.07 -15.26
C LEU A 143 -21.56 25.28 -16.03
N GLN A 144 -21.48 23.94 -16.02
CA GLN A 144 -22.47 23.07 -16.67
C GLN A 144 -23.87 23.16 -16.05
N ASN A 145 -23.96 23.50 -14.77
CA ASN A 145 -25.22 23.60 -14.03
C ASN A 145 -25.79 25.02 -13.98
N VAL A 146 -25.10 26.02 -14.56
CA VAL A 146 -25.58 27.41 -14.59
C VAL A 146 -26.67 27.56 -15.65
N CYS A 147 -27.85 28.00 -15.22
CA CYS A 147 -29.03 28.18 -16.09
C CYS A 147 -29.07 29.56 -16.77
N TYR A 148 -28.48 30.59 -16.14
CA TYR A 148 -28.48 31.97 -16.66
C TYR A 148 -27.24 32.28 -17.50
N GLU A 149 -27.46 32.83 -18.68
CA GLU A 149 -26.40 33.13 -19.64
C GLU A 149 -25.38 34.16 -19.12
N GLN A 150 -25.86 35.16 -18.36
CA GLN A 150 -25.02 36.21 -17.79
C GLN A 150 -24.02 35.69 -16.75
N ASP A 151 -24.40 34.69 -15.96
CA ASP A 151 -23.50 34.09 -14.96
C ASP A 151 -22.59 33.04 -15.60
N ARG A 152 -23.04 32.41 -16.69
CA ARG A 152 -22.22 31.50 -17.50
C ARG A 152 -21.02 32.22 -18.11
N GLU A 153 -21.21 33.43 -18.64
CA GLU A 153 -20.10 34.23 -19.18
C GLU A 153 -19.09 34.67 -18.11
N LYS A 154 -19.55 35.08 -16.92
CA LYS A 154 -18.66 35.46 -15.82
C LYS A 154 -17.79 34.29 -15.37
N THR A 155 -18.40 33.12 -15.14
CA THR A 155 -17.69 31.91 -14.74
C THR A 155 -16.74 31.42 -15.84
N MET A 156 -17.15 31.52 -17.11
CA MET A 156 -16.27 31.19 -18.25
C MET A 156 -15.04 32.10 -18.31
N ARG A 157 -15.21 33.42 -18.11
CA ARG A 157 -14.08 34.38 -18.08
C ARG A 157 -13.11 34.08 -16.93
N TYR A 158 -13.63 33.75 -15.74
CA TYR A 158 -12.82 33.35 -14.59
C TYR A 158 -12.00 32.09 -14.90
N LEU A 159 -12.63 31.06 -15.48
CA LEU A 159 -11.98 29.81 -15.90
C LEU A 159 -10.85 30.05 -16.91
N THR A 160 -11.11 30.83 -17.97
CA THR A 160 -10.07 31.17 -18.96
C THR A 160 -8.91 31.94 -18.36
N GLY A 161 -9.16 32.77 -17.34
CA GLY A 161 -8.12 33.51 -16.63
C GLY A 161 -7.22 32.63 -15.75
N GLN A 162 -7.73 31.51 -15.24
CA GLN A 162 -6.92 30.52 -14.52
C GLN A 162 -6.10 29.62 -15.45
N ILE A 163 -6.64 29.28 -16.63
CA ILE A 163 -5.95 28.40 -17.60
C ILE A 163 -4.84 29.14 -18.36
N GLY A 164 -4.99 30.45 -18.60
CA GLY A 164 -4.04 31.26 -19.37
C GLY A 164 -2.84 31.80 -18.59
N ARG A 165 -2.60 31.31 -17.36
CA ARG A 165 -1.54 31.79 -16.46
C ARG A 165 -0.39 30.79 -16.40
#